data_AF-A0AA43HSV3-F1
#
_entry.id   AF-A0AA43HSV3-F1
#
_cell.length_a   1.000
_cell.length_b   1.000
_cell.length_c   1.000
_cell.angle_alpha   90.00
_cell.angle_beta   90.00
_cell.angle_gamma   90.00
#
_symmetry.space_group_name_H-M   'P 1'
#
loop_
_entity.id
_entity.type
_entity.pdbx_description
1 polymer ?
#
loop_
_entity_poly.entity_id
_entity_poly.type
_entity_poly.pdbx_seq_one_letter_code
_entity_poly.pdbx_strand_id
1 'polypeptide(L)'
;MKAGIVQKKKYKTDYETENGSLCIPILGDLFPNLWGQKLNPVDKWILVIDNTEYCVDKESYDNISEGDMVEIGYNGNLPEIKLNGKI
;
A
#
# COMPACT_ATOMS: atom_id res chain seq x y z
N MET A 1 16.73 -9.85 -7.23
CA MET A 1 16.13 -9.71 -5.89
C MET A 1 17.02 -8.76 -5.10
N LYS A 2 16.45 -7.77 -4.41
CA LYS A 2 17.18 -6.79 -3.59
C LYS A 2 16.89 -7.08 -2.13
N ALA A 3 17.90 -7.31 -1.30
CA ALA A 3 17.70 -7.45 0.14
C ALA A 3 17.68 -6.07 0.84
N GLY A 4 16.89 -5.93 1.89
CA GLY A 4 16.84 -4.73 2.72
C GLY A 4 16.29 -5.03 4.12
N ILE A 5 16.53 -4.12 5.06
CA ILE A 5 15.98 -4.21 6.42
C ILE A 5 14.74 -3.34 6.51
N VAL A 6 13.67 -3.87 7.10
CA VAL A 6 12.47 -3.09 7.36
C VAL A 6 12.77 -2.04 8.42
N GLN A 7 12.71 -0.78 8.02
CA GLN A 7 13.00 0.35 8.89
C GLN A 7 11.76 0.78 9.67
N LYS A 8 10.58 0.68 9.05
CA LYS A 8 9.32 1.13 9.66
C LYS A 8 8.11 0.49 8.99
N LYS A 9 7.04 0.32 9.74
CA LYS A 9 5.71 -0.07 9.26
C LYS A 9 4.73 1.10 9.33
N LYS A 10 3.92 1.26 8.28
CA LYS A 10 2.85 2.26 8.21
C LYS A 10 1.56 1.60 7.76
N TYR A 11 0.45 2.06 8.33
CA TYR A 11 -0.90 1.72 7.89
C TYR A 11 -1.60 3.01 7.47
N LYS A 12 -2.24 2.98 6.30
CA LYS A 12 -3.06 4.08 5.78
C LYS A 12 -4.37 3.50 5.25
N THR A 13 -5.48 4.14 5.57
CA THR A 13 -6.75 3.89 4.90
C THR A 13 -6.93 5.01 3.87
N ASP A 14 -6.86 4.65 2.59
CA ASP A 14 -7.18 5.55 1.49
C ASP A 14 -8.63 5.32 1.04
N TYR A 15 -9.19 6.31 0.36
CA TYR A 15 -10.50 6.20 -0.27
C TYR A 15 -10.31 6.17 -1.78
N GLU A 16 -10.44 4.99 -2.38
CA GLU A 16 -10.38 4.86 -3.84
C GLU A 16 -11.79 4.91 -4.42
N THR A 17 -11.98 5.74 -5.45
CA THR A 17 -13.15 5.66 -6.32
C THR A 17 -12.96 4.50 -7.27
N GLU A 18 -13.94 3.59 -7.34
CA GLU A 18 -13.97 2.43 -8.26
C GLU A 18 -13.80 2.78 -9.75
N ASN A 19 -13.80 4.07 -10.13
CA ASN A 19 -13.74 4.51 -11.52
C ASN A 19 -12.78 5.69 -11.79
N GLY A 20 -11.68 5.83 -11.04
CA GLY A 20 -10.63 6.82 -11.35
C GLY A 20 -11.05 8.28 -11.26
N SER A 21 -12.08 8.60 -10.46
CA SER A 21 -12.59 9.96 -10.32
C SER A 21 -11.89 10.67 -9.16
N LEU A 22 -10.99 11.58 -9.50
CA LEU A 22 -10.27 12.44 -8.57
C LEU A 22 -11.28 13.31 -7.79
N CYS A 23 -11.52 12.96 -6.53
CA CYS A 23 -12.44 13.69 -5.66
C CYS A 23 -11.79 15.00 -5.20
N ILE A 24 -11.96 16.07 -5.97
CA ILE A 24 -11.62 17.44 -5.58
C ILE A 24 -12.84 18.02 -4.86
N PRO A 25 -12.80 18.31 -3.56
CA PRO A 25 -13.98 18.68 -2.77
C PRO A 25 -14.69 19.95 -3.27
N ILE A 26 -14.00 20.84 -4.00
CA ILE A 26 -14.57 22.06 -4.58
C ILE A 26 -15.52 21.77 -5.77
N LEU A 27 -15.42 20.58 -6.39
CA LEU A 27 -16.26 20.22 -7.54
C LEU A 27 -17.64 19.64 -7.16
N GLY A 28 -17.95 19.51 -5.86
CA GLY A 28 -19.22 18.96 -5.38
C GLY A 28 -20.44 19.78 -5.70
N ASP A 29 -20.30 21.10 -5.67
CA ASP A 29 -21.40 22.00 -6.03
C ASP A 29 -21.65 22.03 -7.55
N LEU A 30 -20.65 21.62 -8.36
CA LEU A 30 -20.73 21.68 -9.83
C LEU A 30 -21.23 20.37 -10.46
N PHE A 31 -21.03 19.21 -9.81
CA PHE A 31 -21.41 17.91 -10.36
C PHE A 31 -22.02 16.96 -9.32
N PRO A 32 -23.22 17.25 -8.79
CA PRO A 32 -23.88 16.44 -7.76
C PRO A 32 -24.12 14.98 -8.19
N ASN A 33 -24.23 14.71 -9.50
CA ASN A 33 -24.43 13.37 -10.06
C ASN A 33 -23.18 12.45 -9.98
N LEU A 34 -21.98 13.00 -9.72
CA LEU A 34 -20.75 12.21 -9.53
C LEU A 34 -20.52 11.84 -8.05
N TRP A 35 -21.25 12.46 -7.13
CA TRP A 35 -21.06 12.34 -5.68
C TRP A 35 -21.83 11.18 -5.04
N GLY A 36 -22.54 10.39 -5.84
CA GLY A 36 -23.24 9.18 -5.40
C GLY A 36 -22.38 7.92 -5.38
N GLN A 37 -21.12 7.99 -5.84
CA GLN A 37 -20.24 6.81 -5.79
C GLN A 37 -19.72 6.60 -4.38
N LYS A 38 -20.12 5.48 -3.78
CA LYS A 38 -19.66 5.03 -2.47
C LYS A 38 -18.15 4.81 -2.57
N LEU A 39 -17.37 5.64 -1.88
CA LEU A 39 -15.94 5.43 -1.74
C LEU A 39 -15.74 4.14 -0.93
N ASN A 40 -15.12 3.13 -1.54
CA ASN A 40 -14.75 1.94 -0.81
C ASN A 40 -13.45 2.25 -0.05
N PRO A 41 -13.42 2.09 1.28
CA PRO A 41 -12.17 2.23 2.02
C PRO A 41 -11.20 1.15 1.56
N VAL A 42 -10.00 1.56 1.15
CA VAL A 42 -8.91 0.68 0.76
C VAL A 42 -7.83 0.78 1.82
N ASP A 43 -7.67 -0.29 2.58
CA ASP A 43 -6.61 -0.44 3.55
C ASP A 43 -5.28 -0.70 2.83
N LYS A 44 -4.30 0.17 3.08
CA LYS A 44 -2.94 0.07 2.55
C LYS A 44 -1.96 -0.23 3.67
N TRP A 45 -1.27 -1.35 3.53
CA TRP A 45 -0.21 -1.81 4.44
C TRP A 45 1.13 -1.51 3.79
N ILE A 46 1.95 -0.70 4.45
CA ILE A 46 3.17 -0.12 3.84
C ILE A 46 4.38 -0.48 4.70
N LEU A 47 5.41 -1.04 4.05
CA LEU A 47 6.73 -1.27 4.64
C LEU A 47 7.71 -0.24 4.10
N VAL A 48 8.49 0.38 4.99
CA VAL A 48 9.58 1.30 4.61
C VAL A 48 10.89 0.53 4.67
N ILE A 49 11.53 0.35 3.51
CA ILE A 49 12.81 -0.35 3.37
C ILE A 49 13.74 0.56 2.57
N ASP A 50 14.94 0.85 3.08
CA ASP A 50 15.89 1.80 2.49
C ASP A 50 15.26 3.16 2.11
N ASN A 51 14.48 3.76 3.00
CA ASN A 51 13.70 4.99 2.76
C ASN A 51 12.71 4.93 1.58
N THR A 52 12.42 3.73 1.06
CA THR A 52 11.46 3.50 -0.01
C THR A 52 10.21 2.84 0.56
N GLU A 53 9.03 3.33 0.17
CA GLU A 53 7.75 2.79 0.61
C GLU A 53 7.28 1.69 -0.33
N TYR A 54 6.95 0.53 0.23
CA TYR A 54 6.42 -0.62 -0.51
C TYR A 54 5.04 -0.99 0.04
N CYS A 55 4.04 -0.98 -0.83
CA CYS A 55 2.71 -1.49 -0.49
C CYS A 55 2.74 -3.02 -0.54
N VAL A 56 2.28 -3.63 0.54
CA VAL A 56 2.16 -5.09 0.69
C VAL A 56 0.73 -5.46 1.07
N ASP A 57 0.41 -6.73 0.92
CA ASP A 57 -0.80 -7.29 1.49
C ASP A 57 -0.73 -7.36 3.03
N LYS A 58 -1.89 -7.54 3.65
CA LYS A 58 -2.00 -7.59 5.12
C LYS A 58 -1.24 -8.76 5.72
N GLU A 59 -1.23 -9.93 5.06
CA GLU A 59 -0.58 -11.12 5.59
C GLU A 59 0.94 -10.93 5.64
N SER A 60 1.52 -10.41 4.55
CA SER A 60 2.94 -10.02 4.50
C SER A 60 3.25 -8.96 5.55
N TYR A 61 2.40 -7.95 5.69
CA TYR A 61 2.56 -6.93 6.72
C TYR A 61 2.54 -7.51 8.13
N ASP A 62 1.59 -8.38 8.47
CA ASP A 62 1.46 -8.95 9.81
C ASP A 62 2.62 -9.92 10.14
N ASN A 63 3.15 -10.63 9.13
CA ASN A 63 4.28 -11.55 9.30
C ASN A 63 5.64 -10.85 9.40
N ILE A 64 5.79 -9.65 8.85
CA ILE A 64 7.07 -8.92 8.80
C ILE A 64 7.15 -7.92 9.95
N SER A 65 8.22 -7.96 10.74
CA SER A 65 8.50 -7.00 11.81
C SER A 65 9.51 -5.94 11.38
N GLU A 66 9.50 -4.80 12.09
CA GLU A 66 10.56 -3.81 11.96
C GLU A 66 11.89 -4.42 12.42
N GLY A 67 12.96 -4.23 11.66
CA GLY A 67 14.26 -4.87 11.87
C GLY A 67 14.45 -6.20 11.14
N ASP A 68 13.38 -6.80 10.58
CA ASP A 68 13.51 -8.04 9.81
C ASP A 68 14.22 -7.79 8.47
N MET A 69 15.04 -8.75 8.09
CA MET A 69 15.67 -8.80 6.78
C MET A 69 14.71 -9.40 5.76
N VAL A 70 14.43 -8.65 4.71
CA VAL A 70 13.50 -9.06 3.65
C VAL A 70 14.17 -9.01 2.29
N GLU A 71 13.75 -9.89 1.40
CA GLU A 71 14.09 -9.86 -0.02
C GLU A 71 12.94 -9.26 -0.81
N ILE A 72 13.27 -8.26 -1.61
CA ILE A 72 12.38 -7.55 -2.52
C ILE A 72 12.61 -8.15 -3.91
N GLY A 73 11.64 -8.92 -4.37
CA GLY A 73 11.46 -9.33 -5.76
C GLY A 73 10.57 -8.34 -6.51
N TYR A 74 10.64 -8.38 -7.83
CA TYR A 74 9.66 -7.74 -8.70
C TYR A 74 9.08 -8.84 -9.59
N ASN A 75 7.78 -9.10 -9.46
CA ASN A 75 7.07 -10.01 -10.35
C ASN A 75 6.14 -9.18 -11.24
N GLY A 76 6.63 -8.81 -12.41
CA GLY A 76 5.97 -7.84 -13.27
C GLY A 76 6.02 -6.42 -12.68
N ASN A 77 4.86 -5.76 -12.56
CA ASN A 77 4.75 -4.38 -12.05
C ASN A 77 4.60 -4.29 -10.53
N LEU A 78 4.47 -5.41 -9.82
CA LEU A 78 4.23 -5.42 -8.38
C LEU A 78 5.49 -5.91 -7.62
N PRO A 79 5.91 -5.19 -6.56
CA PRO A 79 6.98 -5.65 -5.68
C PRO A 79 6.48 -6.83 -4.83
N GLU A 80 7.25 -7.90 -4.79
CA GLU A 80 7.01 -9.09 -3.97
C GLU A 80 8.04 -9.08 -2.82
N ILE A 81 7.59 -8.95 -1.57
CA ILE A 81 8.48 -8.89 -0.40
C ILE A 81 8.41 -10.21 0.35
N LYS A 82 9.56 -10.86 0.57
CA LYS A 82 9.67 -12.14 1.29
C LYS A 82 10.58 -12.00 2.49
N LEU A 83 10.21 -12.61 3.61
CA LEU A 83 11.10 -12.74 4.77
C LEU A 83 12.28 -13.63 4.41
N ASN A 84 13.50 -13.14 4.66
CA ASN A 84 14.70 -13.92 4.48
C ASN A 84 14.97 -14.70 5.76
N GLY A 85 14.55 -15.97 5.82
CA GLY A 85 14.88 -16.86 6.94
C GLY A 85 13.73 -17.60 7.60
N LYS A 86 12.86 -18.27 6.83
CA LYS A 86 12.20 -19.47 7.36
C LYS A 86 13.04 -20.68 6.95
N ILE A 87 13.88 -21.15 7.89
CA ILE A 87 14.39 -22.52 7.92
C ILE A 87 13.25 -23.40 8.42
#